data_AF-A0A6G8PVJ1-F1
#
_entry.id   AF-A0A6G8PVJ1-F1
#
_cell.length_a   1.000
_cell.length_b   1.000
_cell.length_c   1.000
_cell.angle_alpha   90.00
_cell.angle_beta   90.00
_cell.angle_gamma   90.00
#
_symmetry.space_group_name_H-M   'P 1'
#
loop_
_entity.id
_entity.type
_entity.pdbx_description
1 polymer ?
#
loop_
_entity_poly.entity_id
_entity_poly.type
_entity_poly.pdbx_seq_one_letter_code
_entity_poly.pdbx_strand_id
1 'polypeptide(L)'
;MEQNRPLAQGAGTNLVVNVYNDRVEFVSGWQGQTVVAVGLRQVVDAAVRGVINATLTVETNDGRRINVERMALPDARQIKATIERQKKTAGLYE
;
A
#
# COMPACT_ATOMS: atom_id res chain seq x y z
N MET A 1 24.76 4.08 4.05
CA MET A 1 23.44 3.92 4.69
C MET A 1 22.44 3.80 3.56
N GLU A 2 22.42 2.65 2.91
CA GLU A 2 21.71 2.47 1.66
C GLU A 2 20.43 1.65 1.88
N GLN A 3 19.36 2.12 1.25
CA GLN A 3 18.16 1.37 0.87
C GLN A 3 17.11 1.13 1.96
N ASN A 4 16.39 2.18 2.33
CA ASN A 4 14.95 2.03 2.62
C ASN A 4 14.13 2.92 1.67
N ARG A 5 14.42 2.83 0.36
CA ARG A 5 13.58 3.46 -0.66
C ARG A 5 12.34 2.58 -0.87
N PRO A 6 11.14 3.15 -0.86
CA PRO A 6 9.94 2.38 -1.19
C PRO A 6 10.06 1.85 -2.62
N LEU A 7 9.64 0.60 -2.82
CA LEU A 7 9.57 -0.08 -4.12
C LEU A 7 8.49 0.54 -5.00
N ALA A 8 7.39 0.94 -4.37
CA ALA A 8 6.31 1.69 -4.98
C ALA A 8 5.80 2.70 -3.96
N GLN A 9 5.44 3.88 -4.45
CA GLN A 9 4.84 4.94 -3.66
C GLN A 9 3.69 5.54 -4.44
N GLY A 10 2.64 5.94 -3.73
CA GLY A 10 1.50 6.64 -4.29
C GLY A 10 0.85 7.53 -3.26
N ALA A 11 0.33 8.67 -3.71
CA ALA A 11 -0.38 9.61 -2.85
C ALA A 11 -1.87 9.63 -3.20
N GLY A 12 -2.71 9.52 -2.18
CA GLY A 12 -4.12 9.89 -2.23
C GLY A 12 -4.34 11.25 -1.58
N THR A 13 -5.61 11.55 -1.28
CA THR A 13 -6.03 12.87 -0.75
C THR A 13 -5.33 13.23 0.57
N ASN A 14 -5.30 12.31 1.53
CA ASN A 14 -4.81 12.54 2.89
C ASN A 14 -3.82 11.46 3.36
N LEU A 15 -3.47 10.54 2.47
CA LEU A 15 -2.72 9.32 2.77
C LEU A 15 -1.69 9.09 1.68
N VAL A 16 -0.45 8.85 2.09
CA VAL A 16 0.62 8.37 1.22
C VAL A 16 0.86 6.90 1.54
N VAL A 17 0.95 6.09 0.50
CA VAL A 17 1.27 4.66 0.61
C VAL A 17 2.69 4.43 0.14
N ASN A 18 3.47 3.77 0.96
CA ASN A 18 4.84 3.35 0.66
C ASN A 18 4.92 1.83 0.80
N VAL A 19 5.33 1.14 -0.27
CA VAL A 19 5.50 -0.31 -0.27
C VAL A 19 6.98 -0.63 -0.15
N TYR A 20 7.34 -1.44 0.85
CA TYR A 20 8.68 -1.96 1.07
C TYR A 20 8.70 -3.48 0.81
N ASN A 21 9.88 -4.10 0.93
CA ASN A 21 10.01 -5.55 0.75
C ASN A 21 9.22 -6.34 1.81
N ASP A 22 9.22 -5.86 3.05
CA ASP A 22 8.66 -6.56 4.21
C ASP A 22 7.31 -6.01 4.69
N ARG A 23 6.95 -4.78 4.30
CA ARG A 23 5.78 -4.06 4.84
C ARG A 23 5.23 -3.01 3.88
N VAL A 24 4.01 -2.57 4.15
CA VAL A 24 3.35 -1.43 3.53
C VAL A 24 3.10 -0.38 4.60
N GLU A 25 3.54 0.86 4.37
CA GLU A 25 3.33 1.98 5.28
C GLU A 25 2.28 2.94 4.71
N PHE A 26 1.35 3.34 5.57
CA PHE A 26 0.34 4.34 5.30
C PHE A 26 0.63 5.57 6.15
N VAL A 27 1.03 6.64 5.50
CA VAL A 27 1.42 7.90 6.15
C VAL A 27 0.28 8.89 5.98
N SER A 28 -0.21 9.45 7.08
CA SER A 28 -1.26 10.48 7.11
C SER A 28 -0.90 11.66 8.01
N GLY A 29 -1.58 12.79 7.77
CA GLY A 29 -1.38 14.05 8.49
C GLY A 29 -0.35 14.99 7.84
N TRP A 30 -0.42 16.28 8.18
CA TRP A 30 0.55 17.28 7.76
C TRP A 30 1.94 16.89 8.31
N GLN A 31 2.95 16.69 7.45
CA GLN A 31 4.28 16.15 7.78
C GLN A 31 4.35 14.67 8.25
N GLY A 32 3.31 13.85 8.04
CA GLY A 32 3.39 12.42 8.34
C GLY A 32 3.36 12.07 9.83
N GLN A 33 2.61 12.84 10.62
CA GLN A 33 2.42 12.62 12.07
C GLN A 33 1.85 11.24 12.42
N THR A 34 1.20 10.54 11.49
CA THR A 34 0.66 9.20 11.72
C THR A 34 1.14 8.24 10.64
N VAL A 35 1.92 7.24 11.05
CA VAL A 35 2.40 6.17 10.18
C VAL A 35 1.82 4.85 10.66
N VAL A 36 1.05 4.19 9.81
CA VAL A 36 0.55 2.84 10.04
C VAL A 36 1.38 1.89 9.18
N ALA A 37 2.25 1.11 9.81
CA ALA A 37 3.02 0.07 9.14
C ALA A 37 2.28 -1.27 9.24
N VAL A 38 2.02 -1.89 8.10
CA VAL A 38 1.36 -3.19 7.98
C VAL A 38 2.37 -4.17 7.37
N GLY A 39 2.69 -5.25 8.09
CA GLY A 39 3.56 -6.29 7.54
C GLY A 39 2.94 -6.92 6.30
N LEU A 40 3.76 -7.25 5.30
CA LEU A 40 3.26 -7.81 4.04
C LEU A 40 2.49 -9.13 4.24
N ARG A 41 2.86 -9.90 5.27
CA ARG A 41 2.15 -11.12 5.73
C ARG A 41 0.76 -10.86 6.30
N GLN A 42 0.55 -9.67 6.84
CA GLN A 42 -0.74 -9.26 7.37
C GLN A 42 -1.66 -8.78 6.25
N VAL A 43 -1.13 -8.37 5.10
CA VAL A 43 -1.93 -7.95 3.95
C VAL A 43 -2.60 -9.17 3.32
N VAL A 44 -3.92 -9.27 3.48
CA VAL A 44 -4.74 -10.34 2.88
C VAL A 44 -5.00 -10.02 1.43
N ASP A 45 -5.49 -8.82 1.13
CA ASP A 45 -5.84 -8.40 -0.22
C ASP A 45 -5.52 -6.92 -0.47
N ALA A 46 -5.29 -6.58 -1.75
CA ALA A 46 -5.14 -5.20 -2.20
C ALA A 46 -5.97 -4.98 -3.48
N ALA A 47 -7.05 -4.21 -3.35
CA ALA A 47 -7.99 -3.94 -4.41
C ALA A 47 -7.88 -2.48 -4.88
N VAL A 48 -8.02 -2.26 -6.19
CA VAL A 48 -8.10 -0.92 -6.78
C VAL A 48 -9.49 -0.76 -7.38
N ARG A 49 -10.19 0.31 -7.01
CA ARG A 49 -11.53 0.65 -7.52
C ARG A 49 -11.55 2.03 -8.17
N GLY A 50 -12.30 2.16 -9.25
CA GLY A 50 -12.44 3.40 -10.00
C GLY A 50 -11.33 3.61 -11.04
N VAL A 51 -11.64 4.39 -12.06
CA VAL A 51 -10.70 4.72 -13.16
C VAL A 51 -10.15 6.15 -13.00
N ILE A 52 -10.96 7.06 -12.47
CA ILE A 52 -10.61 8.45 -12.16
C ILE A 52 -10.71 8.59 -10.64
N ASN A 53 -9.73 9.23 -9.99
CA ASN A 53 -9.62 9.29 -8.53
C ASN A 53 -9.72 7.89 -7.89
N ALA A 54 -8.87 6.97 -8.35
CA ALA A 54 -8.91 5.59 -7.93
C ALA A 54 -8.78 5.47 -6.40
N THR A 55 -9.46 4.49 -5.85
CA THR A 55 -9.36 4.13 -4.43
C THR A 55 -8.60 2.83 -4.32
N LEU A 56 -7.47 2.85 -3.60
CA LEU A 56 -6.75 1.66 -3.21
C LEU A 56 -7.26 1.21 -1.84
N THR A 57 -7.76 -0.02 -1.76
CA THR A 57 -8.17 -0.64 -0.50
C THR A 57 -7.18 -1.75 -0.18
N VAL A 58 -6.58 -1.69 1.00
CA VAL A 58 -5.73 -2.76 1.53
C VAL A 58 -6.41 -3.38 2.73
N GLU A 59 -6.67 -4.68 2.66
CA GLU A 59 -7.27 -5.46 3.74
C GLU A 59 -6.18 -6.24 4.48
N THR A 60 -6.26 -6.21 5.80
CA THR A 60 -5.34 -6.95 6.67
C THR A 60 -6.03 -8.13 7.35
N ASN A 61 -5.24 -9.10 7.82
CA ASN A 61 -5.72 -10.32 8.44
C ASN A 61 -6.38 -10.10 9.81
N ASP A 62 -6.15 -8.95 10.44
CA ASP A 62 -6.86 -8.50 11.64
C ASP A 62 -8.22 -7.85 11.33
N GLY A 63 -8.63 -7.81 10.05
CA GLY A 63 -9.91 -7.28 9.61
C GLY A 63 -9.92 -5.77 9.38
N ARG A 64 -8.77 -5.08 9.48
CA ARG A 64 -8.68 -3.66 9.11
C ARG A 64 -8.69 -3.51 7.60
N ARG A 65 -9.42 -2.49 7.15
CA ARG A 65 -9.44 -2.03 5.75
C ARG A 65 -8.93 -0.61 5.70
N ILE A 66 -7.83 -0.41 5.00
CA ILE A 66 -7.21 0.90 4.83
C ILE A 66 -7.54 1.37 3.42
N ASN A 67 -8.32 2.45 3.33
CA ASN A 67 -8.73 3.03 2.05
C ASN A 67 -7.90 4.27 1.76
N VAL A 68 -7.31 4.32 0.58
CA VAL A 68 -6.57 5.48 0.09
C VAL A 68 -7.30 6.01 -1.13
N GLU A 69 -8.05 7.09 -0.91
CA GLU A 69 -8.96 7.67 -1.88
C GLU A 69 -8.30 8.74 -2.75
N ARG A 70 -8.83 8.89 -3.97
CA ARG A 70 -8.38 9.86 -4.99
C ARG A 70 -6.89 9.73 -5.34
N MET A 71 -6.41 8.51 -5.39
CA MET A 71 -5.09 8.18 -5.89
C MET A 71 -5.11 8.21 -7.43
N ALA A 72 -3.95 8.52 -8.04
CA ALA A 72 -3.79 8.33 -9.47
C ALA A 72 -3.90 6.83 -9.79
N LEU A 73 -4.70 6.47 -10.80
CA LEU A 73 -4.83 5.08 -11.24
C LEU A 73 -3.49 4.38 -11.54
N PRO A 74 -2.49 5.00 -12.22
CA PRO A 74 -1.20 4.34 -12.43
C PRO A 74 -0.50 4.00 -11.11
N ASP A 75 -0.51 4.91 -10.13
CA ASP A 75 0.10 4.68 -8.82
C ASP A 75 -0.60 3.54 -8.08
N ALA A 76 -1.95 3.56 -8.05
CA ALA A 76 -2.74 2.51 -7.41
C ALA A 76 -2.47 1.13 -8.02
N ARG A 77 -2.38 1.05 -9.36
CA ARG A 77 -2.05 -0.18 -10.08
C ARG A 77 -0.61 -0.64 -9.79
N GLN A 78 0.35 0.28 -9.78
CA GLN A 78 1.74 -0.02 -9.47
C GLN A 78 1.89 -0.55 -8.04
N ILE A 79 1.23 0.09 -7.06
CA ILE A 79 1.21 -0.36 -5.68
C ILE A 79 0.63 -1.76 -5.57
N LYS A 80 -0.57 -2.01 -6.14
CA LYS A 80 -1.19 -3.34 -6.13
C LYS A 80 -0.25 -4.40 -6.71
N ALA A 81 0.28 -4.17 -7.91
CA ALA A 81 1.18 -5.10 -8.58
C ALA A 81 2.46 -5.35 -7.76
N THR A 82 2.95 -4.33 -7.06
CA THR A 82 4.13 -4.44 -6.20
C THR A 82 3.83 -5.27 -4.96
N ILE A 83 2.70 -5.02 -4.28
CA ILE A 83 2.26 -5.82 -3.12
C ILE A 83 2.09 -7.29 -3.52
N GLU A 84 1.41 -7.58 -4.63
CA GLU A 84 1.22 -8.95 -5.13
C GLU A 84 2.56 -9.62 -5.47
N ARG A 85 3.47 -8.89 -6.13
CA ARG A 85 4.82 -9.39 -6.45
C ARG A 85 5.62 -9.68 -5.19
N GLN A 86 5.56 -8.81 -4.18
CA GLN A 86 6.28 -9.04 -2.94
C GLN A 86 5.68 -10.23 -2.18
N LYS A 87 4.35 -10.38 -2.15
CA LYS A 87 3.68 -11.53 -1.52
C LYS A 87 4.11 -12.83 -2.20
N LYS A 88 4.19 -12.83 -3.53
CA LYS A 88 4.69 -13.97 -4.31
C LYS A 88 6.16 -14.28 -4.01
N THR A 89 7.02 -13.26 -3.98
CA THR A 89 8.45 -13.41 -3.67
C THR A 89 8.68 -13.93 -2.24
N ALA A 90 7.86 -13.48 -1.29
CA ALA A 90 7.91 -13.91 0.10
C ALA A 90 7.31 -15.31 0.34
N GLY A 91 6.82 -16.00 -0.71
CA GLY A 91 6.20 -17.32 -0.59
C GLY A 91 4.87 -17.30 0.17
N LEU A 92 4.16 -16.17 0.16
CA LEU A 92 2.89 -15.96 0.87
C LEU A 92 1.66 -16.22 -0.02
N TYR A 93 1.89 -16.68 -1.25
CA TYR A 93 0.88 -17.29 -2.08
C TYR A 93 1.07 -18.80 -1.97
N GLU A 94 0.09 -19.48 -1.39
CA GLU A 94 -0.10 -20.92 -1.54
C GLU A 94 -0.65 -21.25 -2.94
#